data_AF-A0A3D1TXI3-F1
#
_entry.id   AF-A0A3D1TXI3-F1
#
_cell.length_a   1.000
_cell.length_b   1.000
_cell.length_c   1.000
_cell.angle_alpha   90.00
_cell.angle_beta   90.00
_cell.angle_gamma   90.00
#
_symmetry.space_group_name_H-M   'P 1'
#
loop_
_entity.id
_entity.type
_entity.pdbx_description
1 polymer ?
#
loop_
_entity_poly.entity_id
_entity_poly.type
_entity_poly.pdbx_seq_one_letter_code
_entity_poly.pdbx_strand_id
1 'polypeptide(L)'
;MRPPGRESRVGETPYTEMEALVAAAVDALLPLLDRPFALFGHCSGDLVAFEFARLRRARPDHARCICTRRARRADGLEFLECG
;
A
#
# COMPACT_ATOMS: atom_id res chain seq x y z
N MET A 1 -4.08 8.62 -2.71
CA MET A 1 -4.57 8.91 -1.35
C MET A 1 -3.59 9.83 -0.66
N ARG A 2 -4.05 10.91 0.01
CA ARG A 2 -3.19 11.77 0.82
C ARG A 2 -3.39 11.48 2.31
N PRO A 3 -2.35 11.21 3.09
CA PRO A 3 -2.49 10.92 4.52
C PRO A 3 -2.87 12.18 5.33
N PRO A 4 -3.58 12.03 6.45
CA PRO A 4 -3.83 13.14 7.38
C PRO A 4 -2.52 13.65 7.99
N GLY A 5 -2.50 14.91 8.40
CA GLY A 5 -1.32 15.60 8.94
C GLY A 5 -0.27 15.98 7.90
N ARG A 6 -0.59 15.88 6.60
CA ARG A 6 0.29 16.24 5.48
C ARG A 6 -0.42 17.15 4.48
N GLU A 7 0.33 18.07 3.89
CA GLU A 7 -0.13 18.97 2.82
C GLU A 7 -1.48 19.64 3.12
N SER A 8 -2.47 19.47 2.24
CA SER A 8 -3.82 20.02 2.38
C SER A 8 -4.60 19.47 3.57
N ARG A 9 -4.11 18.39 4.21
CA ARG A 9 -4.71 17.75 5.39
C ARG A 9 -3.84 17.95 6.64
N VAL A 10 -2.97 18.96 6.66
CA VAL A 10 -2.05 19.23 7.79
C VAL A 10 -2.76 19.46 9.13
N GLY A 11 -4.00 19.96 9.11
CA GLY A 11 -4.81 20.16 10.32
C GLY A 11 -5.46 18.89 10.89
N GLU A 12 -5.35 17.77 10.19
CA GLU A 12 -5.90 16.49 10.65
C GLU A 12 -4.84 15.68 11.41
N THR A 13 -5.26 14.92 12.42
CA THR A 13 -4.33 14.12 13.23
C THR A 13 -3.59 13.09 12.36
N PRO A 14 -2.24 13.13 12.30
CA PRO A 14 -1.47 12.18 11.52
C PRO A 14 -1.57 10.78 12.14
N TYR A 15 -1.49 9.76 11.29
CA TYR A 15 -1.24 8.40 11.75
C TYR A 15 0.19 8.31 12.29
N THR A 16 0.34 7.83 13.52
CA THR A 16 1.64 7.53 14.13
C THR A 16 2.06 6.08 13.90
N GLU A 17 1.09 5.20 13.65
CA GLU A 17 1.31 3.78 13.40
C GLU A 17 1.12 3.41 11.93
N MET A 18 2.07 2.64 11.39
CA MET A 18 2.04 2.19 9.99
C MET A 18 0.82 1.30 9.72
N GLU A 19 0.48 0.41 10.65
CA GLU A 19 -0.68 -0.49 10.49
C GLU A 19 -1.99 0.29 10.39
N ALA A 20 -2.17 1.34 11.19
CA ALA A 20 -3.36 2.19 11.13
C ALA A 20 -3.46 2.94 9.79
N LEU A 21 -2.34 3.47 9.29
CA LEU A 21 -2.28 4.12 7.99
C LEU A 21 -2.65 3.15 6.86
N VAL A 22 -2.08 1.94 6.88
CA VAL A 22 -2.31 0.93 5.83
C VAL A 22 -3.74 0.39 5.90
N ALA A 23 -4.28 0.12 7.09
CA ALA A 23 -5.67 -0.32 7.24
C ALA A 23 -6.65 0.72 6.68
N ALA A 24 -6.47 2.00 7.03
CA ALA A 24 -7.27 3.08 6.48
C ALA A 24 -7.13 3.20 4.95
N ALA A 25 -5.93 2.94 4.42
CA ALA A 25 -5.71 2.92 2.97
C ALA A 25 -6.42 1.74 2.31
N VAL A 26 -6.39 0.54 2.92
CA VAL A 26 -7.12 -0.64 2.44
C VAL A 26 -8.61 -0.33 2.40
N ASP A 27 -9.20 0.16 3.47
CA ASP A 27 -10.65 0.40 3.51
C ASP A 27 -11.08 1.52 2.53
N ALA A 28 -10.27 2.56 2.37
CA ALA A 28 -10.55 3.64 1.42
C ALA A 28 -10.39 3.21 -0.05
N LEU A 29 -9.45 2.31 -0.34
CA LEU A 29 -9.16 1.87 -1.70
C LEU A 29 -9.95 0.63 -2.08
N LEU A 30 -10.39 -0.21 -1.14
CA LEU A 30 -11.09 -1.48 -1.41
C LEU A 30 -12.23 -1.33 -2.44
N PRO A 31 -13.11 -0.31 -2.38
CA PRO A 31 -14.19 -0.14 -3.35
C PRO A 31 -13.73 0.17 -4.78
N LEU A 32 -12.48 0.61 -4.95
CA LEU A 32 -11.90 1.01 -6.23
C LEU A 32 -11.02 -0.08 -6.87
N LEU A 33 -10.93 -1.25 -6.23
CA LEU A 33 -9.99 -2.32 -6.56
C LEU A 33 -10.72 -3.61 -6.97
N ASP A 34 -11.78 -3.44 -7.76
CA ASP A 34 -12.60 -4.47 -8.42
C ASP A 34 -11.94 -5.05 -9.70
N ARG A 35 -10.80 -4.48 -10.10
CA ARG A 35 -10.01 -4.87 -11.27
C ARG A 35 -8.54 -5.01 -10.92
N PRO A 36 -7.73 -5.72 -11.74
CA PRO A 36 -6.29 -5.82 -11.51
C PRO A 36 -5.65 -4.45 -11.39
N PHE A 37 -4.84 -4.26 -10.35
CA PHE A 37 -4.18 -2.99 -10.05
C PHE A 37 -2.73 -3.23 -9.63
N ALA A 38 -1.93 -2.18 -9.80
CA ALA A 38 -0.54 -2.15 -9.36
C ALA A 38 -0.36 -1.11 -8.24
N LEU A 39 0.42 -1.46 -7.23
CA LEU A 39 0.83 -0.53 -6.19
C LEU A 39 2.24 0.00 -6.49
N PHE A 40 2.37 1.32 -6.47
CA PHE A 40 3.65 2.01 -6.64
C PHE A 40 3.95 2.85 -5.39
N GLY A 41 5.15 2.66 -4.84
CA GLY A 41 5.65 3.37 -3.67
C GLY A 41 7.01 4.00 -3.93
N HIS A 42 7.32 5.10 -3.23
CA HIS A 42 8.66 5.67 -3.20
C HIS A 42 9.06 5.95 -1.75
N CYS A 43 10.29 5.61 -1.37
CA CYS A 43 10.82 5.79 -0.01
C CYS A 43 9.96 5.03 1.02
N SER A 44 9.26 5.73 1.93
CA SER A 44 8.34 5.10 2.88
C SER A 44 7.09 4.51 2.19
N GLY A 45 6.75 4.99 0.99
CA GLY A 45 5.64 4.47 0.20
C GLY A 45 5.82 3.02 -0.23
N ASP A 46 7.05 2.52 -0.39
CA ASP A 46 7.33 1.12 -0.71
C ASP A 46 6.87 0.17 0.41
N LEU A 47 7.07 0.58 1.67
CA LEU A 47 6.65 -0.19 2.84
C LEU A 47 5.13 -0.18 3.00
N VAL A 48 4.49 0.98 2.76
CA VAL A 48 3.02 1.10 2.75
C VAL A 48 2.40 0.18 1.69
N ALA A 49 2.95 0.17 0.47
CA ALA A 49 2.49 -0.68 -0.62
C ALA A 49 2.65 -2.18 -0.28
N PHE A 50 3.75 -2.56 0.35
CA PHE A 50 3.99 -3.94 0.79
C PHE A 50 2.99 -4.39 1.86
N GLU A 51 2.81 -3.60 2.92
CA GLU A 51 1.88 -3.92 4.00
C GLU A 51 0.42 -3.95 3.51
N PHE A 52 0.07 -3.07 2.57
CA PHE A 52 -1.24 -3.08 1.93
C PHE A 52 -1.50 -4.43 1.24
N ALA A 53 -0.53 -4.90 0.46
CA ALA A 53 -0.62 -6.18 -0.24
C ALA A 53 -0.72 -7.36 0.73
N ARG A 54 0.04 -7.32 1.84
CA ARG A 54 0.01 -8.33 2.90
C ARG A 54 -1.36 -8.41 3.58
N LEU A 55 -1.90 -7.26 4.02
CA LEU A 55 -3.22 -7.19 4.65
C LEU A 55 -4.34 -7.61 3.69
N ARG A 56 -4.20 -7.30 2.40
CA ARG A 56 -5.17 -7.72 1.39
C ARG A 56 -5.14 -9.22 1.12
N ARG A 57 -3.97 -9.86 1.07
CA ARG A 57 -3.86 -11.34 0.95
C ARG A 57 -4.52 -12.06 2.12
N ALA A 58 -4.53 -11.46 3.31
CA ALA A 58 -5.23 -12.02 4.47
C ALA A 58 -6.76 -11.95 4.35
N ARG A 59 -7.32 -11.21 3.39
CA ARG A 59 -8.75 -11.12 3.07
C ARG A 59 -9.04 -11.88 1.76
N PRO A 60 -9.59 -13.12 1.80
CA PRO A 60 -9.60 -14.06 0.68
C PRO A 60 -10.54 -13.73 -0.50
N ASP A 61 -11.23 -12.61 -0.46
CA ASP A 61 -12.35 -12.25 -1.33
C ASP A 61 -12.00 -11.40 -2.57
N HIS A 62 -10.76 -10.91 -2.72
CA HIS A 62 -10.39 -10.00 -3.82
C HIS A 62 -9.01 -10.28 -4.46
N ALA A 63 -8.96 -11.29 -5.33
CA ALA A 63 -7.76 -11.77 -6.00
C ALA A 63 -7.22 -10.84 -7.12
N ARG A 64 -5.89 -10.78 -7.23
CA ARG A 64 -5.03 -10.09 -8.23
C ARG A 64 -4.60 -8.65 -7.90
N CYS A 65 -3.59 -8.52 -7.04
CA CYS A 65 -2.84 -7.28 -6.80
C CYS A 65 -1.40 -7.48 -7.30
N ILE A 66 -0.82 -6.57 -8.08
CA ILE A 66 0.61 -6.62 -8.44
C ILE A 66 1.35 -5.56 -7.63
N CYS A 67 2.48 -5.91 -7.01
CA CYS A 67 3.25 -4.96 -6.19
C CYS A 67 4.65 -4.78 -6.79
N THR A 68 4.94 -3.59 -7.31
CA THR A 68 6.29 -3.26 -7.74
C THR A 68 7.05 -2.68 -6.55
N ARG A 69 7.75 -3.51 -5.79
CA ARG A 69 8.66 -3.03 -4.74
C ARG A 69 10.04 -2.77 -5.37
N ARG A 70 10.66 -1.63 -5.06
CA ARG A 70 12.12 -1.54 -5.17
C ARG A 70 12.73 -2.17 -3.92
N ALA A 71 12.87 -3.49 -3.90
CA ALA A 71 13.58 -4.15 -2.81
C ALA A 71 15.07 -3.81 -2.94
N ARG A 72 15.61 -2.97 -2.05
CA ARG A 72 17.07 -2.91 -1.87
C ARG A 72 17.48 -4.16 -1.08
N ARG A 73 17.73 -5.26 -1.79
CA ARG A 73 18.94 -6.05 -1.51
C ARG A 73 19.92 -5.69 -2.61
N ALA A 74 21.21 -5.73 -2.28
CA ALA A 74 22.25 -5.57 -3.28
C ALA A 74 21.90 -6.43 -4.50
N ASP A 75 21.90 -5.79 -5.68
CA ASP A 75 21.84 -6.46 -6.98
C ASP A 75 20.46 -6.97 -7.47
N GLY A 76 19.69 -6.09 -8.14
CA GLY A 76 18.63 -6.51 -9.07
C GLY A 76 17.21 -6.01 -8.78
N LEU A 77 16.47 -5.66 -9.83
CA LEU A 77 15.04 -5.32 -9.79
C LEU A 77 14.21 -6.62 -9.73
N GLU A 78 13.60 -6.92 -8.58
CA GLU A 78 12.67 -8.04 -8.47
C GLU A 78 11.22 -7.55 -8.47
N PHE A 79 10.42 -8.07 -9.41
CA PHE A 79 8.98 -7.91 -9.45
C PHE A 79 8.36 -8.98 -8.55
N LEU A 80 7.64 -8.58 -7.50
CA LEU A 80 6.86 -9.52 -6.71
C LEU A 80 5.47 -9.65 -7.35
N GLU A 81 5.31 -10.65 -8.20
CA GLU A 81 3.99 -11.03 -8.71
C GLU A 81 3.18 -11.68 -7.59
N CYS A 82 2.13 -10.98 -7.17
CA CYS A 82 1.19 -11.47 -6.19
C CYS A 82 0.05 -12.19 -6.93
N GLY A 83 0.27 -13.48 -7.21
CA GLY A 83 -0.77 -14.41 -7.69
C GLY A 83 -1.92 -14.58 -6.72
#